data_AF-A0A8G2BKM2-F1
#
_entry.id   AF-A0A8G2BKM2-F1
#
_cell.length_a   1.000
_cell.length_b   1.000
_cell.length_c   1.000
_cell.angle_alpha   90.00
_cell.angle_beta   90.00
_cell.angle_gamma   90.00
#
_symmetry.space_group_name_H-M   'P 1'
#
loop_
_entity.id
_entity.type
_entity.pdbx_description
1 polymer ?
#
loop_
_entity_poly.entity_id
_entity_poly.type
_entity_poly.pdbx_seq_one_letter_code
_entity_poly.pdbx_strand_id
1 'polypeptide(L)' 'MSTSTPVTPQSQAVIAAQYLFDAALATFNARVIQGQPHAIKQAREELHGHLDHLLDARHQQLHALINGGT' A
#
# COMPACT_ATOMS: atom_id res chain seq x y z
N MET A 1 -13.68 16.52 24.02
CA MET A 1 -12.36 15.89 24.23
C MET A 1 -12.12 14.95 23.05
N SER A 2 -11.23 15.31 22.13
CA SER A 2 -10.91 14.46 20.97
C SER A 2 -9.94 13.37 21.42
N THR A 3 -10.42 12.13 21.49
CA THR A 3 -9.55 10.96 21.70
C THR A 3 -8.82 10.68 20.38
N SER A 4 -7.70 11.36 20.16
CA SER A 4 -6.75 10.96 19.12
C SER A 4 -6.19 9.60 19.53
N THR A 5 -6.69 8.53 18.93
CA THR A 5 -6.06 7.22 19.03
C THR A 5 -4.63 7.36 18.50
N PRO A 6 -3.61 6.99 19.28
CA PRO A 6 -2.23 7.07 18.81
C PRO A 6 -2.07 6.15 17.61
N VAL A 7 -1.69 6.71 16.46
CA VAL A 7 -1.36 5.90 15.28
C VAL A 7 -0.03 5.22 15.59
N THR A 8 -0.06 3.90 15.76
CA THR A 8 1.17 3.12 16.00
C THR A 8 2.08 3.20 14.76
N PRO A 9 3.40 3.07 14.91
CA PRO A 9 4.33 3.06 13.77
C PRO A 9 3.93 2.04 12.68
N GLN A 10 3.37 0.90 13.08
CA GLN A 10 2.87 -0.13 12.16
C GLN A 10 1.64 0.35 11.38
N SER A 11 0.72 1.08 12.02
CA SER A 11 -0.40 1.70 11.33
C SER A 11 0.05 2.79 10.34
N GLN A 12 1.12 3.53 10.64
CA GLN A 12 1.70 4.49 9.68
C GLN A 12 2.31 3.79 8.47
N ALA A 13 3.03 2.69 8.66
CA ALA A 13 3.60 1.90 7.56
C ALA A 13 2.51 1.36 6.62
N VAL A 14 1.41 0.85 7.17
CA VAL A 14 0.25 0.40 6.38
C VAL A 14 -0.38 1.54 5.61
N ILE A 15 -0.59 2.70 6.24
CA ILE A 15 -1.15 3.88 5.58
C ILE A 15 -0.25 4.33 4.42
N ALA A 16 1.07 4.40 4.63
CA ALA A 16 2.02 4.77 3.59
C ALA A 16 2.03 3.77 2.43
N ALA A 17 2.03 2.46 2.71
CA ALA A 17 1.98 1.43 1.68
C ALA A 17 0.67 1.48 0.88
N GLN A 18 -0.46 1.78 1.53
CA GLN A 18 -1.75 1.97 0.85
C GLN A 18 -1.71 3.16 -0.11
N TYR A 19 -1.19 4.31 0.33
CA TYR A 19 -1.05 5.49 -0.54
C TYR A 19 -0.21 5.20 -1.79
N LEU A 20 0.90 4.46 -1.64
CA LEU A 20 1.75 4.08 -2.76
C LEU A 20 1.02 3.13 -3.73
N PHE A 21 0.29 2.15 -3.21
CA PHE A 21 -0.51 1.23 -4.02
C PHE A 21 -1.58 1.99 -4.81
N ASP A 22 -2.31 2.91 -4.18
CA ASP A 22 -3.37 3.69 -4.84
C ASP A 22 -2.80 4.58 -5.95
N ALA A 23 -1.62 5.19 -5.73
CA ALA A 23 -0.94 5.99 -6.74
C ALA A 23 -0.47 5.15 -7.94
N ALA A 24 0.09 3.96 -7.67
CA ALA A 24 0.50 3.03 -8.71
C ALA A 24 -0.70 2.50 -9.51
N LEU A 25 -1.82 2.24 -8.85
CA LEU A 25 -3.06 1.80 -9.49
C LEU A 25 -3.63 2.88 -10.41
N ALA A 26 -3.65 4.14 -9.95
CA ALA A 26 -4.04 5.28 -10.78
C ALA A 26 -3.15 5.41 -12.02
N THR A 27 -1.84 5.24 -11.86
CA THR A 27 -0.87 5.28 -12.97
C THR A 27 -1.12 4.16 -13.97
N PHE A 28 -1.27 2.91 -13.50
CA PHE A 28 -1.61 1.77 -14.35
C PHE A 28 -2.89 2.02 -15.16
N ASN A 29 -3.96 2.46 -14.50
CA ASN A 29 -5.23 2.76 -15.16
C ASN A 29 -5.07 3.85 -16.23
N ALA A 30 -4.32 4.92 -15.95
CA ALA A 30 -4.03 5.97 -16.92
C ALA A 30 -3.28 5.42 -18.15
N ARG A 31 -2.29 4.54 -17.97
CA ARG A 31 -1.55 3.91 -19.08
C ARG A 31 -2.42 2.98 -19.91
N VAL A 32 -3.34 2.25 -19.27
CA VAL A 32 -4.33 1.40 -19.95
C VAL A 32 -5.25 2.25 -20.83
N ILE A 33 -5.81 3.34 -20.28
CA ILE A 33 -6.68 4.26 -21.02
C ILE A 33 -5.95 4.90 -22.21
N GLN A 34 -4.67 5.25 -22.05
CA GLN A 34 -3.85 5.84 -23.10
C GLN A 34 -3.38 4.82 -24.16
N GLY A 35 -3.62 3.53 -23.97
CA GLY A 35 -3.22 2.49 -24.92
C GLY A 35 -1.70 2.37 -25.11
N GLN A 36 -0.91 2.55 -24.05
CA GLN A 36 0.55 2.51 -24.11
C GLN A 36 1.10 1.14 -23.65
N PRO A 37 1.19 0.11 -24.51
CA PRO A 37 1.48 -1.28 -24.10
C PRO A 37 2.80 -1.43 -23.34
N HIS A 38 3.84 -0.69 -23.72
CA HIS A 38 5.13 -0.71 -23.02
C HIS A 38 5.06 -0.07 -21.63
N ALA A 39 4.35 1.05 -21.50
CA ALA A 39 4.17 1.73 -20.22
C ALA A 39 3.20 0.97 -19.30
N ILE A 40 2.22 0.24 -19.86
CA ILE A 40 1.32 -0.64 -19.10
C ILE A 40 2.11 -1.76 -18.43
N LYS A 41 3.09 -2.36 -19.13
CA LYS A 41 3.92 -3.42 -18.55
C LYS A 41 4.72 -2.90 -17.35
N GLN A 42 5.37 -1.75 -17.50
CA GLN A 42 6.14 -1.12 -16.41
C GLN A 42 5.24 -0.74 -15.23
N ALA A 43 4.11 -0.08 -15.49
CA ALA A 43 3.16 0.30 -14.45
C ALA A 43 2.55 -0.91 -13.73
N ARG A 44 2.37 -2.04 -14.43
CA ARG A 44 1.91 -3.30 -13.83
C ARG A 44 2.95 -3.88 -12.89
N GLU A 45 4.22 -3.89 -13.28
CA GLU A 45 5.34 -4.39 -12.46
C GLU A 45 5.48 -3.52 -11.19
N GLU A 46 5.37 -2.21 -11.32
CA GLU A 46 5.37 -1.26 -10.19
C GLU A 46 4.17 -1.48 -9.25
N LEU A 47 2.95 -1.59 -9.81
CA LEU A 47 1.75 -1.90 -9.03
C LEU A 47 1.86 -3.22 -8.26
N HIS A 48 2.46 -4.25 -8.88
CA HIS A 48 2.68 -5.54 -8.24
C HIS A 48 3.64 -5.40 -7.05
N GLY A 49 4.76 -4.68 -7.22
CA GLY A 49 5.71 -4.44 -6.12
C GLY A 49 5.08 -3.66 -4.96
N HIS A 50 4.23 -2.68 -5.24
CA HIS A 50 3.49 -1.97 -4.19
C HIS A 50 2.43 -2.83 -3.51
N LEU A 51 1.79 -3.75 -4.23
CA LEU A 51 0.88 -4.72 -3.64
C LEU A 51 1.61 -5.63 -2.65
N ASP A 52 2.75 -6.18 -3.03
CA ASP A 52 3.57 -7.03 -2.15
C ASP A 52 3.98 -6.28 -0.88
N HIS A 53 4.42 -5.02 -1.02
CA HIS A 53 4.78 -4.18 0.11
C HIS A 53 3.58 -3.88 1.03
N LEU A 54 2.40 -3.62 0.48
CA LEU A 54 1.18 -3.41 1.27
C LEU A 54 0.79 -4.69 2.04
N LEU A 55 0.87 -5.85 1.39
CA LEU A 55 0.58 -7.12 2.03
C LEU A 55 1.55 -7.40 3.18
N ASP A 56 2.85 -7.14 3.00
CA ASP A 56 3.85 -7.28 4.06
C ASP A 56 3.58 -6.31 5.23
N ALA A 57 3.33 -5.03 4.96
CA ALA A 57 2.99 -4.05 6.00
C ALA A 57 1.74 -4.46 6.79
N ARG A 58 0.70 -4.98 6.13
CA ARG A 58 -0.51 -5.50 6.79
C ARG A 58 -0.21 -6.76 7.60
N HIS A 59 0.63 -7.64 7.11
CA HIS A 59 1.07 -8.84 7.82
C HIS A 59 1.81 -8.45 9.11
N GLN A 60 2.77 -7.53 9.03
CA GLN A 60 3.51 -7.02 10.18
C GLN A 60 2.59 -6.34 11.20
N GLN A 61 1.63 -5.54 10.74
CA GLN A 61 0.64 -4.92 11.63
C GLN A 61 -0.20 -5.99 12.35
N LEU A 62 -0.66 -7.02 11.63
CA LEU A 62 -1.42 -8.13 12.23
C LEU A 62 -0.57 -8.88 13.25
N HIS A 63 0.68 -9.20 12.90
CA HIS A 63 1.62 -9.85 13.80
C HIS A 63 1.90 -9.01 15.06
N ALA A 64 2.02 -7.70 14.93
CA ALA A 64 2.19 -6.78 16.07
C ALA A 64 0.93 -6.71 16.95
N LEU A 65 -0.27 -6.77 16.37
CA LEU A 65 -1.52 -6.82 17.14
C LEU A 65 -1.67 -8.15 17.90
N ILE A 66 -1.26 -9.26 17.30
CA ILE A 66 -1.33 -10.59 17.94
C ILE A 66 -0.27 -10.75 19.02
N ASN A 67 0.97 -10.32 18.78
CA ASN A 67 2.10 -10.56 19.68
C ASN A 67 2.43 -9.38 20.62
N GLY A 68 1.94 -8.18 20.32
CA GLY A 68 2.11 -6.97 21.13
C GLY A 68 0.89 -6.62 22.00
N GLY A 69 -0.11 -7.50 22.05
CA GLY A 69 -1.26 -7.37 22.94
C GLY A 69 -0.92 -7.77 24.38
N THR A 70 -0.38 -6.83 25.15
CA THR A 70 -0.43 -6.78 26.63
C THR A 70 -0.87 -5.40 27.06
#